data_AF-A0A2T0WU00-F1
#
_entry.id   AF-A0A2T0WU00-F1
#
_cell.length_a   1.000
_cell.length_b   1.000
_cell.length_c   1.000
_cell.angle_alpha   90.00
_cell.angle_beta   90.00
_cell.angle_gamma   90.00
#
_symmetry.space_group_name_H-M   'P 1'
#
loop_
_entity.id
_entity.type
_entity.pdbx_description
1 polymer ?
#
loop_
_entity_poly.entity_id
_entity_poly.type
_entity_poly.pdbx_seq_one_letter_code
_entity_poly.pdbx_strand_id
1 'polypeptide(L)' 'MRWLAVRMAAAGLGGVALWVLESNKGARGFYEALGGAPVAERLEDRGGAEVRAVAYGWRDLSTLI' A
#
# COMPACT_ATOMS: atom_id res chain seq x y z
N MET A 1 10.08 3.18 -0.72
CA MET A 1 9.27 2.82 -1.90
C MET A 1 10.11 2.69 -3.18
N ARG A 2 11.01 3.62 -3.51
CA ARG A 2 11.89 3.57 -4.70
C ARG A 2 12.61 2.24 -4.97
N TRP A 3 13.33 1.69 -3.99
CA TRP A 3 14.04 0.41 -4.16
C TRP A 3 13.08 -0.75 -4.48
N LEU A 4 11.92 -0.79 -3.81
CA LEU A 4 10.88 -1.79 -4.07
C LEU A 4 10.36 -1.67 -5.50
N ALA A 5 10.05 -0.45 -5.96
CA ALA A 5 9.58 -0.19 -7.31
C ALA A 5 10.58 -0.64 -8.37
N VAL A 6 11.88 -0.30 -8.20
CA VAL A 6 12.95 -0.75 -9.10
C VAL A 6 13.04 -2.27 -9.15
N ARG A 7 13.00 -2.94 -7.98
CA ARG A 7 13.07 -4.41 -7.90
C ARG A 7 11.87 -5.10 -8.53
N MET A 8 10.67 -4.56 -8.34
CA MET A 8 9.44 -5.12 -8.90
C MET A 8 9.36 -4.90 -10.41
N ALA A 9 9.76 -3.72 -10.91
CA ALA A 9 9.86 -3.45 -12.33
C ALA A 9 10.89 -4.38 -13.01
N ALA A 10 12.06 -4.59 -12.39
CA ALA A 10 13.07 -5.54 -12.87
C ALA A 10 12.57 -7.00 -12.88
N ALA A 11 11.58 -7.32 -12.05
CA ALA A 11 10.91 -8.63 -12.04
C ALA A 11 9.72 -8.72 -13.02
N GLY A 12 9.47 -7.68 -13.83
CA GLY A 12 8.37 -7.66 -14.80
C GLY A 12 6.98 -7.40 -14.19
N LEU A 13 6.90 -6.96 -12.93
CA LEU A 13 5.64 -6.64 -12.27
C LEU A 13 5.23 -5.21 -12.57
N GLY A 14 3.97 -4.99 -12.97
CA GLY A 14 3.45 -3.67 -13.33
C GLY A 14 2.97 -2.82 -12.16
N GLY A 15 2.75 -3.43 -10.99
CA GLY A 15 2.18 -2.72 -9.85
C GLY A 15 2.43 -3.41 -8.52
N VAL A 16 2.09 -2.69 -7.44
CA VAL A 16 2.24 -3.15 -6.06
C VAL A 16 1.10 -2.62 -5.21
N ALA A 17 0.71 -3.38 -4.18
CA ALA A 17 -0.16 -2.90 -3.13
C ALA A 17 0.33 -3.38 -1.76
N LEU A 18 -0.05 -2.65 -0.71
CA LEU A 18 0.24 -2.99 0.67
C LEU A 18 -0.95 -2.67 1.55
N TRP A 19 -1.08 -3.41 2.66
CA TRP A 19 -2.09 -3.18 3.68
C TRP A 19 -1.57 -2.24 4.77
N VAL A 20 -2.42 -1.33 5.22
CA VAL A 20 -2.17 -0.44 6.35
C VAL A 20 -3.43 -0.37 7.21
N LEU A 21 -3.28 -0.25 8.53
CA LEU A 21 -4.42 -0.04 9.42
C LEU A 21 -5.14 1.26 9.06
N GLU A 22 -6.46 1.23 9.02
CA GLU A 22 -7.31 2.39 8.73
C GLU A 22 -7.05 3.56 9.70
N SER A 23 -6.74 3.21 10.95
CA SER A 23 -6.41 4.14 12.03
C SER A 23 -5.00 4.76 11.92
N ASN A 24 -4.10 4.19 11.12
CA ASN A 24 -2.75 4.73 10.94
C ASN A 24 -2.74 5.88 9.91
N LYS A 25 -3.20 7.06 10.34
CA LYS A 25 -3.33 8.24 9.48
C LYS A 25 -2.00 8.73 8.89
N GLY A 26 -0.91 8.62 9.63
CA GLY A 26 0.42 9.02 9.16
C GLY A 26 0.90 8.18 7.98
N ALA A 27 0.82 6.85 8.09
CA ALA A 27 1.20 5.97 6.99
C ALA A 27 0.27 6.12 5.78
N ARG A 28 -1.04 6.26 6.01
CA ARG A 28 -2.01 6.52 4.93
C ARG A 28 -1.69 7.79 4.16
N GLY A 29 -1.45 8.90 4.87
CA GLY A 29 -1.06 10.17 4.25
C GLY A 29 0.25 10.07 3.49
N PHE A 30 1.23 9.30 4.00
CA PHE A 30 2.47 9.03 3.29
C PHE A 30 2.23 8.29 1.96
N TYR A 31 1.37 7.26 1.94
CA TYR A 31 1.07 6.53 0.70
C TYR A 31 0.26 7.35 -0.29
N GLU A 32 -0.71 8.14 0.19
CA GLU A 32 -1.48 9.08 -0.63
C GLU A 32 -0.58 10.14 -1.28
N ALA A 33 0.38 10.69 -0.52
CA ALA A 33 1.36 11.65 -1.03
C ALA A 33 2.29 11.04 -2.10
N LEU A 34 2.51 9.71 -2.04
CA LEU A 34 3.23 8.96 -3.07
C LEU A 34 2.33 8.49 -4.23
N GLY A 35 1.09 9.00 -4.34
CA GLY A 35 0.15 8.65 -5.40
C GLY A 35 -0.53 7.29 -5.24
N GLY A 36 -0.41 6.66 -4.07
CA GLY A 36 -1.10 5.42 -3.75
C GLY A 36 -2.59 5.65 -3.60
N ALA A 37 -3.39 4.79 -4.23
CA ALA A 37 -4.85 4.84 -4.13
C ALA A 37 -5.37 3.67 -3.28
N PRO A 38 -6.44 3.86 -2.49
CA PRO A 38 -7.11 2.75 -1.84
C PRO A 38 -7.68 1.79 -2.89
N VAL A 39 -7.36 0.50 -2.78
CA VAL A 39 -7.76 -0.54 -3.74
C VAL A 39 -8.54 -1.69 -3.10
N ALA A 40 -8.48 -1.84 -1.77
CA ALA A 40 -9.24 -2.84 -1.04
C ALA A 40 -9.38 -2.45 0.44
N GLU A 41 -10.34 -3.05 1.13
CA GLU A 41 -10.53 -2.96 2.58
C GLU A 41 -10.73 -4.36 3.17
N ARG A 42 -10.37 -4.54 4.44
CA ARG A 42 -10.51 -5.81 5.16
C ARG A 42 -10.67 -5.57 6.66
N LEU A 43 -11.43 -6.45 7.33
CA LEU A 43 -11.38 -6.64 8.77
C LEU A 43 -10.39 -7.76 9.12
N GLU A 44 -9.47 -7.48 10.04
CA GLU A 44 -8.48 -8.44 10.53
C GLU A 44 -8.61 -8.60 12.04
N ASP A 45 -8.54 -9.83 12.54
CA ASP A 45 -8.35 -10.06 13.97
C ASP A 45 -6.86 -9.84 14.32
N ARG A 46 -6.62 -8.99 15.31
CA ARG A 46 -5.28 -8.73 15.82
C ARG A 46 -5.25 -8.90 17.33
N GLY A 47 -5.22 -10.16 17.74
CA GLY A 47 -5.14 -10.54 19.15
C GLY A 47 -6.49 -10.43 19.86
N GLY A 48 -7.57 -10.85 19.19
CA GLY A 48 -8.94 -10.76 19.72
C GLY A 48 -9.61 -9.39 19.55
N ALA A 49 -8.94 -8.47 18.85
CA ALA A 49 -9.50 -7.17 18.49
C ALA A 49 -9.67 -7.09 16.98
N GLU A 50 -10.89 -6.79 16.52
CA GLU A 50 -11.14 -6.51 15.11
C GLU A 50 -10.57 -5.13 14.73
N VAL A 51 -9.67 -5.12 13.75
CA VAL A 51 -9.08 -3.91 13.20
C VAL A 51 -9.36 -3.80 11.70
N ARG A 52 -9.63 -2.58 11.24
CA ARG A 52 -9.81 -2.30 9.80
C ARG A 52 -8.47 -2.03 9.15
N ALA A 53 -8.24 -2.66 8.01
CA ALA A 53 -7.09 -2.42 7.14
C ALA A 53 -7.58 -1.94 5.77
N VAL A 54 -6.80 -1.05 5.17
CA VAL A 54 -7.00 -0.53 3.81
C VAL A 54 -5.75 -0.87 3.00
N ALA A 55 -5.93 -1.37 1.79
CA ALA A 55 -4.83 -1.60 0.86
C ALA A 55 -4.62 -0.35 0.00
N TYR A 56 -3.39 0.16 -0.06
CA TYR A 56 -3.00 1.19 -1.02
C TYR A 56 -2.19 0.57 -2.15
N GLY A 57 -2.52 0.92 -3.39
CA GLY A 57 -1.95 0.34 -4.60
C GLY A 57 -1.45 1.36 -5.62
N TRP A 58 -0.45 0.93 -6.39
CA TRP A 58 0.14 1.63 -7.51
C TRP A 58 0.08 0.71 -8.73
N ARG A 59 -0.61 1.15 -9.78
CA ARG A 59 -0.73 0.43 -11.07
C ARG A 59 0.42 0.71 -12.03
N ASP A 60 1.20 1.74 -11.75
CA ASP A 60 2.40 2.13 -12.49
C ASP A 60 3.52 2.39 -11.50
N LEU A 61 4.51 1.50 -11.48
CA LEU A 61 5.66 1.61 -10.57
C LEU A 61 6.57 2.80 -10.87
N SER A 62 6.50 3.41 -12.05
CA SER A 62 7.29 4.61 -12.37
C SER A 62 6.93 5.79 -11.46
N THR A 63 5.71 5.81 -10.93
CA THR A 63 5.22 6.81 -9.97
C THR A 63 5.94 6.75 -8.61
N LEU A 64 6.68 5.67 -8.35
CA LEU A 64 7.40 5.43 -7.09
C LEU A 64 8.93 5.59 -7.19
N ILE A 65 9.46 5.94 -8.38
CA ILE A 65 10.90 5.98 -8.68
C ILE A 65 11.50 7.38 -8.51
#